data_AF-G7GBD1-F1
#
_entry.id   AF-G7GBD1-F1
#
_cell.length_a   1.000
_cell.length_b   1.000
_cell.length_c   1.000
_cell.angle_alpha   90.00
_cell.angle_beta   90.00
_cell.angle_gamma   90.00
#
_symmetry.space_group_name_H-M   'P 1'
#
loop_
_entity.id
_entity.type
_entity.pdbx_description
1 polymer ?
#
loop_
_entity_poly.entity_id
_entity_poly.type
_entity_poly.pdbx_seq_one_letter_code
_entity_poly.pdbx_strand_id
1 'polypeptide(L)'
;MKAFFVLNELNQFHWAMLKSVAFILSLLPMSQAALSLWQAAEGSSQIMIGFFALTMLSAWFVLCFLSALKTSVWHNDEIISKYEQILFKAYGYVPMLFLSSLVAYLSVQLSLAL
;
A
#
# COMPACT_ATOMS: atom_id res chain seq x y z
N MET A 1 -33.22 -2.89 11.85
CA MET A 1 -32.45 -1.73 11.35
C MET A 1 -30.95 -1.81 11.64
N LYS A 2 -30.47 -2.36 12.78
CA LYS A 2 -29.02 -2.51 13.08
C LYS A 2 -28.22 -3.31 12.04
N ALA A 3 -28.77 -4.41 11.51
CA ALA A 3 -28.06 -5.23 10.52
C ALA A 3 -27.69 -4.47 9.23
N PHE A 4 -28.48 -3.46 8.84
CA PHE A 4 -28.21 -2.66 7.65
C PHE A 4 -27.04 -1.69 7.87
N PHE A 5 -26.92 -1.10 9.07
CA PHE A 5 -25.79 -0.22 9.43
C PHE A 5 -24.48 -1.01 9.50
N VAL A 6 -24.48 -2.19 10.12
CA VAL A 6 -23.31 -3.09 10.20
C VAL A 6 -22.85 -3.54 8.79
N LEU A 7 -23.78 -3.85 7.89
CA LEU A 7 -23.47 -4.19 6.50
C LEU A 7 -22.84 -3.01 5.74
N ASN A 8 -23.30 -1.79 6.01
CA ASN A 8 -22.77 -0.59 5.36
C ASN A 8 -21.35 -0.25 5.86
N GLU A 9 -21.09 -0.37 7.16
CA GLU A 9 -19.75 -0.18 7.73
C GLU A 9 -18.76 -1.26 7.27
N LEU A 10 -19.18 -2.53 7.21
CA LEU A 10 -18.39 -3.62 6.65
C LEU A 10 -18.03 -3.35 5.19
N ASN A 11 -18.99 -2.91 4.39
CA ASN A 11 -18.77 -2.59 2.98
C ASN A 11 -17.82 -1.40 2.81
N GLN A 12 -17.96 -0.36 3.63
CA GLN A 12 -17.07 0.80 3.64
C GLN A 12 -15.64 0.40 4.05
N PHE A 13 -15.50 -0.46 5.05
CA PHE A 13 -14.21 -1.01 5.48
C PHE A 13 -13.56 -1.85 4.38
N HIS A 14 -14.32 -2.76 3.77
CA HIS A 14 -13.86 -3.58 2.65
C HIS A 14 -13.40 -2.69 1.49
N TRP A 15 -14.15 -1.64 1.17
CA TRP A 15 -13.81 -0.70 0.11
C TRP A 15 -12.56 0.12 0.42
N ALA A 16 -12.41 0.59 1.66
CA ALA A 16 -11.20 1.27 2.12
C ALA A 16 -9.98 0.36 2.00
N MET A 17 -10.13 -0.91 2.38
CA MET A 17 -9.09 -1.91 2.27
C MET A 17 -8.70 -2.19 0.81
N LEU A 18 -9.68 -2.42 -0.07
CA LEU A 18 -9.44 -2.66 -1.49
C LEU A 18 -8.71 -1.48 -2.15
N LYS A 19 -9.13 -0.24 -1.83
CA LYS A 19 -8.43 0.97 -2.30
C LYS A 19 -7.00 1.02 -1.81
N SER A 20 -6.76 0.67 -0.55
CA SER A 20 -5.42 0.63 0.02
C SER A 20 -4.54 -0.39 -0.70
N VAL A 21 -5.03 -1.62 -0.90
CA VAL A 21 -4.31 -2.66 -1.65
C VAL A 21 -4.04 -2.23 -3.09
N ALA A 22 -5.03 -1.69 -3.80
CA ALA A 22 -4.84 -1.19 -5.16
C ALA A 22 -3.80 -0.06 -5.23
N PHE A 23 -3.81 0.85 -4.25
CA PHE A 23 -2.84 1.92 -4.15
C PHE A 23 -1.43 1.39 -3.86
N ILE A 24 -1.28 0.37 -3.00
CA ILE A 24 0.00 -0.31 -2.76
C ILE A 24 0.49 -0.99 -4.04
N LEU A 25 -0.38 -1.71 -4.76
CA LEU A 25 -0.01 -2.38 -6.02
C LEU A 25 0.43 -1.38 -7.10
N SER A 26 -0.03 -0.12 -7.05
CA SER A 26 0.44 0.94 -7.95
C SER A 26 1.94 1.25 -7.82
N LEU A 27 2.60 0.82 -6.74
CA LEU A 27 4.05 0.91 -6.59
C LEU A 27 4.80 0.13 -7.68
N LEU A 28 4.25 -0.98 -8.19
CA LEU A 28 4.89 -1.78 -9.24
C LEU A 28 5.03 -1.03 -10.58
N PRO A 29 3.95 -0.51 -11.19
CA PRO A 29 4.09 0.29 -12.41
C PRO A 29 4.85 1.59 -12.15
N MET A 30 4.74 2.18 -10.95
CA MET A 30 5.48 3.40 -10.60
C MET A 30 7.00 3.15 -10.51
N SER A 31 7.41 2.03 -9.91
CA SER A 31 8.83 1.64 -9.85
C SER A 31 9.39 1.34 -11.23
N GLN A 32 8.59 0.68 -12.09
CA GLN A 32 8.99 0.42 -13.47
C GLN A 32 9.13 1.72 -14.27
N ALA A 33 8.19 2.65 -14.14
CA ALA A 33 8.26 3.95 -14.81
C ALA A 33 9.48 4.76 -14.36
N ALA A 34 9.76 4.77 -13.05
CA ALA A 34 10.94 5.40 -12.48
C ALA A 34 12.24 4.78 -13.01
N LEU A 35 12.32 3.45 -13.12
CA LEU A 35 13.47 2.75 -13.66
C LEU A 35 13.68 3.06 -15.16
N SER A 36 12.60 3.03 -15.96
CA SER A 36 12.67 3.38 -17.38
C SER A 36 13.14 4.82 -17.60
N LEU A 37 12.65 5.77 -16.79
CA LEU A 37 13.09 7.16 -16.85
C LEU A 37 14.56 7.32 -16.46
N TRP A 38 15.02 6.59 -15.44
CA TRP A 38 16.44 6.57 -15.06
C TRP A 38 17.29 6.06 -16.22
N GLN A 39 16.92 4.92 -16.82
CA GLN A 39 17.71 4.26 -17.88
C GLN A 39 17.73 5.05 -19.19
N ALA A 40 16.68 5.83 -19.48
CA ALA A 40 16.62 6.69 -20.66
C ALA A 40 17.46 7.97 -20.55
N ALA A 41 17.97 8.30 -19.35
CA ALA A 41 18.76 9.49 -19.11
C ALA A 41 20.25 9.24 -19.36
N GLU A 42 20.91 10.15 -20.08
CA GLU A 42 22.34 10.07 -20.40
C GLU A 42 23.18 11.13 -19.65
N GLY A 43 24.40 10.74 -19.27
CA GLY A 43 25.40 11.65 -18.69
C GLY A 43 24.99 12.28 -17.35
N SER A 44 25.21 13.58 -17.18
CA SER A 44 24.93 14.28 -15.92
C SER A 44 23.44 14.33 -15.55
N SER A 45 22.55 14.20 -16.55
CA SER A 45 21.10 14.19 -16.33
C SER A 45 20.62 12.93 -15.58
N GLN A 46 21.35 11.83 -15.69
CA GLN A 46 21.04 10.56 -15.03
C GLN A 46 21.05 10.67 -13.51
N ILE A 47 22.00 11.43 -12.94
CA ILE A 47 22.10 11.66 -11.50
C ILE A 47 20.87 12.44 -11.01
N MET A 48 20.51 13.53 -11.71
CA MET A 48 19.36 14.36 -11.37
C MET A 48 18.05 13.56 -11.43
N ILE A 49 17.85 12.82 -12.54
CA ILE A 49 16.66 11.99 -12.73
C ILE A 49 16.62 10.86 -11.71
N GLY A 50 17.77 10.28 -11.35
CA GLY A 50 17.85 9.27 -10.31
C GLY A 50 17.44 9.78 -8.93
N PHE A 51 17.94 10.94 -8.52
CA PHE A 51 17.49 11.60 -7.27
C PHE A 51 16.00 11.91 -7.29
N PHE A 52 15.48 12.40 -8.41
CA PHE A 52 14.06 12.69 -8.57
C PHE A 52 13.21 11.41 -8.45
N ALA A 53 13.57 10.36 -9.18
CA ALA A 53 12.90 9.05 -9.16
C ALA A 53 12.88 8.45 -7.75
N LEU A 54 14.02 8.43 -7.05
CA LEU A 54 14.11 7.92 -5.68
C LEU A 54 13.27 8.73 -4.70
N THR A 55 13.26 10.05 -4.82
CA THR A 55 12.47 10.94 -3.94
C THR A 55 10.97 10.75 -4.18
N MET A 56 10.55 10.61 -5.44
CA MET A 56 9.15 10.40 -5.78
C MET A 56 8.66 9.02 -5.33
N LEU A 57 9.47 7.96 -5.53
CA LEU A 57 9.18 6.62 -5.03
C LEU A 57 9.10 6.56 -3.51
N SER A 58 10.02 7.23 -2.79
CA SER A 58 10.00 7.24 -1.33
C SER A 58 8.75 7.94 -0.79
N ALA A 59 8.35 9.07 -1.39
CA ALA A 59 7.10 9.75 -1.04
C ALA A 59 5.88 8.86 -1.30
N TRP A 60 5.83 8.18 -2.45
CA TRP A 60 4.76 7.23 -2.77
C TRP A 60 4.68 6.09 -1.76
N PHE A 61 5.84 5.55 -1.38
CA PHE A 61 5.95 4.50 -0.39
C PHE A 61 5.38 4.91 0.97
N VAL A 62 5.71 6.12 1.43
CA VAL A 62 5.16 6.69 2.68
C VAL A 62 3.63 6.82 2.59
N LEU A 63 3.09 7.27 1.47
CA LEU A 63 1.63 7.35 1.27
C LEU A 63 0.97 5.97 1.30
N CYS A 64 1.58 4.96 0.67
CA CYS A 64 1.09 3.58 0.72
C CYS A 64 1.12 3.04 2.15
N PHE A 65 2.19 3.30 2.90
CA PHE A 65 2.30 2.93 4.31
C PHE A 65 1.21 3.56 5.17
N LEU A 66 1.00 4.87 5.04
CA LEU A 66 -0.04 5.59 5.79
C LEU A 66 -1.44 5.09 5.44
N SER A 67 -1.70 4.78 4.16
CA SER A 67 -2.97 4.19 3.72
C SER A 67 -3.22 2.81 4.35
N ALA A 68 -2.20 1.95 4.35
CA ALA A 68 -2.27 0.62 4.94
C ALA A 68 -2.49 0.71 6.46
N LEU A 69 -1.75 1.59 7.13
CA LEU A 69 -1.86 1.83 8.57
C LEU A 69 -3.27 2.32 8.94
N LYS A 70 -3.81 3.30 8.22
CA LYS A 70 -5.16 3.81 8.44
C LYS A 70 -6.22 2.72 8.36
N THR A 71 -6.07 1.77 7.43
CA THR A 71 -6.98 0.63 7.31
C THR A 71 -6.83 -0.35 8.48
N SER A 72 -5.60 -0.60 8.93
CA SER A 72 -5.33 -1.54 10.03
C SER A 72 -5.80 -1.05 11.42
N VAL A 73 -5.84 0.26 11.62
CA VAL A 73 -6.25 0.89 12.89
C VAL A 73 -7.75 1.24 12.87
N TRP A 74 -8.46 0.93 11.77
CA TRP A 74 -9.91 1.15 11.69
C TRP A 74 -10.64 0.35 12.78
N HIS A 75 -11.34 1.06 13.66
CA HIS A 75 -12.13 0.47 14.73
C HIS A 75 -13.61 0.72 14.47
N ASN A 76 -14.42 -0.33 14.55
CA ASN A 76 -15.89 -0.22 14.56
C ASN A 76 -16.35 -0.60 15.97
N ASP A 77 -16.70 0.40 16.77
CA ASP A 77 -17.19 0.23 18.14
C ASP A 77 -18.57 -0.45 18.21
N GLU A 78 -19.27 -0.57 17.08
CA GLU A 78 -20.59 -1.21 16.98
C GLU A 78 -20.55 -2.75 16.89
N ILE A 79 -19.36 -3.37 16.80
CA ILE A 79 -19.21 -4.83 16.69
C ILE A 79 -19.27 -5.47 18.08
N ILE A 80 -20.39 -6.12 18.38
CA ILE A 80 -20.70 -6.69 19.71
C ILE A 80 -20.01 -8.05 19.94
N SER A 81 -19.77 -8.82 18.87
CA SER A 81 -19.20 -10.18 18.99
C SER A 81 -17.67 -10.15 18.99
N LYS A 82 -17.05 -10.74 20.03
CA LYS A 82 -15.58 -10.89 20.12
C LYS A 82 -14.97 -11.60 18.91
N TYR A 83 -15.68 -12.58 18.33
CA TYR A 83 -15.21 -13.31 17.15
C TYR A 83 -15.18 -12.43 15.90
N GLU A 84 -16.22 -11.62 15.68
CA GLU A 84 -16.28 -10.68 14.56
C GLU A 84 -15.18 -9.62 14.69
N GLN A 85 -14.95 -9.12 15.91
CA GLN A 85 -13.90 -8.12 16.16
C GLN A 85 -12.49 -8.65 15.83
N ILE A 86 -12.20 -9.92 16.17
CA ILE A 86 -10.93 -10.56 15.80
C ILE A 86 -10.83 -10.71 14.27
N LEU A 87 -11.89 -11.16 13.60
CA LEU A 87 -11.91 -11.34 12.15
C LEU A 87 -11.69 -10.01 11.41
N PHE A 88 -12.35 -8.94 11.86
CA PHE A 88 -12.17 -7.58 11.32
C PHE A 88 -10.75 -7.07 11.51
N LYS A 89 -10.18 -7.28 12.70
CA LYS A 89 -8.80 -6.87 12.99
C LYS A 89 -7.81 -7.64 12.11
N ALA A 90 -7.99 -8.96 11.96
CA ALA A 90 -7.19 -9.78 11.06
C ALA A 90 -7.29 -9.30 9.60
N TYR A 91 -8.50 -9.00 9.14
CA TYR A 91 -8.75 -8.50 7.79
C TYR A 91 -8.14 -7.11 7.55
N GLY A 92 -8.09 -6.26 8.56
CA GLY A 92 -7.46 -4.93 8.50
C GLY A 92 -5.94 -4.96 8.29
N TYR A 93 -5.27 -6.08 8.60
CA TYR A 93 -3.83 -6.24 8.35
C TYR A 93 -3.48 -6.61 6.92
N VAL A 94 -4.46 -6.99 6.09
CA VAL A 94 -4.22 -7.41 4.69
C VAL A 94 -3.43 -6.37 3.89
N PRO A 95 -3.75 -5.04 3.90
CA PRO A 95 -2.94 -4.04 3.24
C PRO A 95 -1.47 -4.03 3.69
N MET A 96 -1.20 -4.19 4.99
CA MET A 96 0.18 -4.23 5.47
C MET A 96 0.94 -5.45 4.97
N LEU A 97 0.28 -6.62 4.88
CA LEU A 97 0.88 -7.82 4.32
C LEU A 97 1.25 -7.64 2.84
N PHE A 98 0.37 -7.02 2.05
CA PHE A 98 0.66 -6.67 0.66
C PHE A 98 1.85 -5.71 0.55
N LEU A 99 1.87 -4.66 1.37
CA LEU A 99 2.98 -3.70 1.38
C LEU A 99 4.30 -4.38 1.76
N SER A 100 4.31 -5.22 2.79
CA SER A 100 5.49 -5.97 3.22
C SER A 100 5.99 -6.92 2.14
N SER A 101 5.09 -7.67 1.50
CA SER A 101 5.44 -8.55 0.38
C SER A 101 6.03 -7.77 -0.81
N LEU A 102 5.48 -6.59 -1.10
CA LEU A 102 5.94 -5.76 -2.21
C LEU A 102 7.32 -5.16 -1.92
N VAL A 103 7.58 -4.74 -0.68
CA VAL A 103 8.93 -4.31 -0.24
C VAL A 103 9.94 -5.44 -0.37
N ALA A 104 9.58 -6.65 0.08
CA ALA A 104 10.46 -7.81 -0.03
C ALA A 104 10.77 -8.11 -1.50
N TYR A 105 9.76 -8.08 -2.37
CA TYR A 105 9.92 -8.26 -3.81
C TYR A 105 10.85 -7.21 -4.43
N LEU A 106 10.60 -5.91 -4.19
CA LEU A 106 11.43 -4.83 -4.72
C LEU A 106 12.87 -4.91 -4.21
N SER A 107 13.06 -5.30 -2.95
CA SER A 107 14.39 -5.46 -2.36
C SER A 107 15.19 -6.58 -3.02
N VAL A 108 14.56 -7.72 -3.31
CA VAL A 108 15.19 -8.82 -4.06
C VAL A 108 15.51 -8.39 -5.49
N GLN A 109 14.58 -7.70 -6.15
CA GLN A 109 14.78 -7.24 -7.53
C GLN A 109 15.90 -6.20 -7.64
N LEU A 110 16.01 -5.28 -6.67
CA LEU A 110 17.11 -4.32 -6.59
C LEU A 110 18.46 -5.03 -6.35
N SER A 111 18.48 -6.02 -5.45
CA SER A 111 19.70 -6.79 -5.15
C SER A 111 20.21 -7.61 -6.33
N LEU A 112 19.33 -8.02 -7.25
CA LEU A 112 19.70 -8.75 -8.47
C LEU A 112 20.18 -7.83 -9.60
N ALA A 113 19.80 -6.55 -9.55
CA ALA A 113 20.11 -5.56 -10.59
C ALA A 113 21.42 -4.79 -10.33
N LEU A 114 22.01 -4.92 -9.14
CA LEU A 114 23.20 -4.21 -8.65
C LEU A 114 24.38 -5.17 -8.56
#